data_AF-A0A8A0RQA4-F1
#
_entry.id   AF-A0A8A0RQA4-F1
#
_cell.length_a   1.000
_cell.length_b   1.000
_cell.length_c   1.000
_cell.angle_alpha   90.00
_cell.angle_beta   90.00
_cell.angle_gamma   90.00
#
_symmetry.space_group_name_H-M   'P 1'
#
loop_
_entity.id
_entity.type
_entity.pdbx_description
1 polymer ?
#
loop_
_entity_poly.entity_id
_entity_poly.type
_entity_poly.pdbx_seq_one_letter_code
_entity_poly.pdbx_strand_id
1 'polypeptide(L)'
;MSRFMLITSKLKYLGLFGLLSLIFDAPVWKHTDVNTYQPKVIYSLPFKGKWTIVNGGPDKKTSHSWNVLSQRYAYDFLILDENGQSYTGDKTVLQNYYCYGREVLAPADGVVIDYKDGLKDSQIIGSGATDPWIKDIRGNYILLKHAEKEYSLIAHLMPGSIRVKIGQYVRRGKCIALCGNSGNSSEPHIHFQIQDGESFFTSAGLPVRFKNIEAELAANYKKFDSRGYVEGREFDGAVVWRGLFVWNKQVVEENTD
;
A
#
# COMPACT_ATOMS: atom_id res chain seq x y z
N MET A 1 -64.42 -55.63 8.53
CA MET A 1 -63.86 -54.58 7.65
C MET A 1 -62.34 -54.66 7.70
N SER A 2 -61.66 -54.50 6.55
CA SER A 2 -60.19 -54.39 6.33
C SER A 2 -59.36 -55.67 6.60
N ARG A 3 -58.77 -56.43 5.67
CA ARG A 3 -58.13 -56.26 4.33
C ARG A 3 -56.81 -55.44 4.29
N PHE A 4 -55.72 -56.18 4.02
CA PHE A 4 -54.51 -55.90 3.19
C PHE A 4 -53.49 -54.87 3.72
N MET A 5 -52.20 -55.19 3.96
CA MET A 5 -51.10 -55.72 3.11
C MET A 5 -50.27 -54.59 2.45
N LEU A 6 -48.97 -54.56 2.82
CA LEU A 6 -47.75 -54.06 2.14
C LEU A 6 -47.72 -52.63 1.53
N ILE A 7 -46.63 -51.89 1.79
CA ILE A 7 -45.59 -51.44 0.81
C ILE A 7 -44.73 -50.31 1.43
N THR A 8 -43.50 -50.30 0.95
CA THR A 8 -42.24 -49.64 1.33
C THR A 8 -42.08 -48.17 0.89
N SER A 9 -41.00 -47.55 1.40
CA SER A 9 -40.18 -46.47 0.78
C SER A 9 -40.71 -45.02 0.97
N LYS A 10 -39.95 -43.93 1.19
CA LYS A 10 -38.57 -43.53 0.86
C LYS A 10 -38.05 -42.43 1.81
N LEU A 11 -36.72 -42.41 1.90
CA LEU A 11 -35.78 -41.37 2.34
C LEU A 11 -36.12 -39.90 1.97
N LYS A 12 -35.64 -38.97 2.82
CA LYS A 12 -34.79 -37.75 2.56
C LYS A 12 -35.32 -36.37 3.02
N TYR A 13 -34.43 -35.72 3.80
CA TYR A 13 -34.23 -34.29 4.05
C TYR A 13 -35.29 -33.48 4.80
N LEU A 14 -34.89 -32.97 5.98
CA LEU A 14 -35.14 -31.66 6.61
C LEU A 14 -34.89 -31.88 8.12
N GLY A 15 -34.06 -31.15 8.87
CA GLY A 15 -33.22 -30.00 8.63
C GLY A 15 -32.51 -29.76 9.98
N LEU A 16 -31.18 -29.80 10.01
CA LEU A 16 -30.39 -29.48 11.18
C LEU A 16 -30.20 -27.96 11.25
N PHE A 17 -31.29 -27.23 11.48
CA PHE A 17 -31.27 -25.80 11.81
C PHE A 17 -31.60 -25.66 13.29
N GLY A 18 -30.58 -25.78 14.13
CA GLY A 18 -30.80 -25.71 15.57
C GLY A 18 -29.54 -25.85 16.39
N LEU A 19 -28.43 -25.21 16.00
CA LEU A 19 -27.32 -24.94 16.92
C LEU A 19 -26.31 -23.92 16.34
N LEU A 20 -26.70 -22.67 16.10
CA LEU A 20 -25.73 -21.59 15.85
C LEU A 20 -26.36 -20.23 16.15
N SER A 21 -26.63 -19.97 17.43
CA SER A 21 -27.08 -18.64 17.90
C SER A 21 -26.28 -18.14 19.10
N LEU A 22 -25.04 -18.60 19.26
CA LEU A 22 -24.11 -18.14 20.31
C LEU A 22 -22.73 -17.82 19.72
N ILE A 23 -22.69 -16.91 18.73
CA ILE A 23 -21.49 -16.13 18.39
C ILE A 23 -21.98 -14.74 17.93
N PHE A 24 -22.42 -13.90 18.86
CA PHE A 24 -22.68 -12.47 18.60
C PHE A 24 -21.91 -11.54 19.54
N ASP A 25 -20.80 -12.02 20.10
CA ASP A 25 -19.82 -11.19 20.84
C ASP A 25 -18.39 -11.41 20.31
N ALA A 26 -18.24 -11.68 19.01
CA ALA A 26 -16.96 -11.42 18.36
C ALA A 26 -16.82 -9.89 18.24
N PRO A 27 -15.70 -9.28 18.65
CA PRO A 27 -15.52 -7.84 18.53
C PRO A 27 -15.69 -7.46 17.06
N VAL A 28 -16.80 -6.79 16.76
CA VAL A 28 -17.04 -6.13 15.48
C VAL A 28 -15.77 -5.35 15.19
N TRP A 29 -15.02 -5.78 14.17
CA TRP A 29 -13.74 -5.20 13.77
C TRP A 29 -13.86 -3.68 13.75
N LYS A 30 -13.38 -3.04 14.81
CA LYS A 30 -13.45 -1.60 14.95
C LYS A 30 -12.48 -1.04 13.93
N HIS A 31 -13.02 -0.58 12.81
CA HIS A 31 -12.24 0.02 11.75
C HIS A 31 -11.38 1.14 12.33
N THR A 32 -10.06 1.03 12.18
CA THR A 32 -9.13 2.06 12.58
C THR A 32 -9.42 3.33 11.78
N ASP A 33 -9.95 4.37 12.42
CA ASP A 33 -10.32 5.62 11.77
C ASP A 33 -9.20 6.65 11.91
N VAL A 34 -8.93 7.41 10.85
CA VAL A 34 -7.85 8.43 10.81
C VAL A 34 -7.95 9.47 11.93
N ASN A 35 -9.16 9.77 12.41
CA ASN A 35 -9.39 10.78 13.44
C ASN A 35 -9.23 10.22 14.86
N THR A 36 -9.27 8.90 15.01
CA THR A 36 -9.21 8.22 16.33
C THR A 36 -7.92 7.44 16.54
N TYR A 37 -7.24 7.07 15.46
CA TYR A 37 -5.99 6.36 15.53
C TYR A 37 -4.83 7.27 15.95
N GLN A 38 -4.12 6.85 16.99
CA GLN A 38 -2.90 7.49 17.46
C GLN A 38 -1.71 6.61 17.09
N PRO A 39 -0.93 6.97 16.05
CA PRO A 39 0.23 6.18 15.67
C PRO A 39 1.28 6.22 16.79
N LYS A 40 1.92 5.08 17.06
CA LYS A 40 3.05 4.96 18.00
C LYS A 40 4.33 5.49 17.37
N VAL A 41 4.44 5.41 16.04
CA VAL A 41 5.58 5.85 15.26
C VAL A 41 5.16 6.89 14.24
N ILE A 42 5.99 7.92 14.12
CA ILE A 42 5.84 8.95 13.10
C ILE A 42 6.67 8.55 11.88
N TYR A 43 6.11 8.68 10.68
CA TYR A 43 6.76 8.23 9.45
C TYR A 43 7.28 9.40 8.59
N SER A 44 8.37 9.17 7.86
CA SER A 44 8.78 9.99 6.72
C SER A 44 8.31 9.35 5.42
N LEU A 45 8.33 10.10 4.32
CA LEU A 45 8.09 9.50 3.00
C LEU A 45 9.24 8.52 2.67
N PRO A 46 8.97 7.37 2.04
CA PRO A 46 9.97 6.32 1.80
C PRO A 46 10.88 6.62 0.59
N PHE A 47 11.15 7.90 0.29
CA PHE A 47 11.91 8.32 -0.88
C PHE A 47 12.55 9.71 -0.69
N LYS A 48 13.50 10.03 -1.58
CA LYS A 48 14.05 11.39 -1.74
C LYS A 48 13.34 12.12 -2.88
N GLY A 49 13.30 13.45 -2.77
CA GLY A 49 12.73 14.33 -3.79
C GLY A 49 11.21 14.38 -3.78
N LYS A 50 10.66 15.02 -4.82
CA LYS A 50 9.23 15.26 -5.02
C LYS A 50 8.59 14.11 -5.79
N TRP A 51 7.56 13.50 -5.20
CA TRP A 51 6.78 12.40 -5.79
C TRP A 51 5.29 12.74 -5.76
N THR A 52 4.51 12.08 -6.58
CA THR A 52 3.06 12.22 -6.69
C THR A 52 2.35 11.05 -6.01
N ILE A 53 1.30 11.35 -5.27
CA ILE A 53 0.36 10.34 -4.76
C ILE A 53 -0.68 10.06 -5.83
N VAL A 54 -0.60 8.91 -6.48
CA VAL A 54 -1.56 8.52 -7.54
C VAL A 54 -2.72 7.70 -7.03
N ASN A 55 -2.53 7.02 -5.89
CA ASN A 55 -3.59 6.37 -5.14
C ASN A 55 -3.33 6.50 -3.65
N GLY A 56 -4.40 6.53 -2.84
CA GLY A 56 -4.31 6.50 -1.38
C GLY A 56 -4.74 7.79 -0.71
N GLY A 57 -4.99 7.68 0.59
CA GLY A 57 -5.43 8.77 1.44
C GLY A 57 -6.30 8.27 2.61
N PRO A 58 -6.80 9.18 3.44
CA PRO A 58 -7.42 8.84 4.72
C PRO A 58 -8.88 8.38 4.60
N ASP A 59 -9.46 8.36 3.40
CA ASP A 59 -10.90 8.17 3.20
C ASP A 59 -11.23 7.37 1.92
N LYS A 60 -12.51 6.99 1.80
CA LYS A 60 -13.04 6.23 0.67
C LYS A 60 -12.91 6.94 -0.69
N LYS A 61 -12.88 8.27 -0.73
CA LYS A 61 -12.80 9.05 -2.00
C LYS A 61 -11.39 8.96 -2.61
N THR A 62 -10.39 8.79 -1.76
CA THR A 62 -8.96 8.86 -2.10
C THR A 62 -8.29 7.49 -2.12
N SER A 63 -8.75 6.57 -1.27
CA SER A 63 -8.27 5.19 -1.22
C SER A 63 -8.65 4.40 -2.48
N HIS A 64 -7.71 3.61 -2.99
CA HIS A 64 -7.92 2.68 -4.10
C HIS A 64 -8.40 1.29 -3.64
N SER A 65 -8.36 1.03 -2.33
CA SER A 65 -8.57 -0.29 -1.72
C SER A 65 -9.43 -0.21 -0.46
N TRP A 66 -10.38 0.74 -0.39
CA TRP A 66 -11.14 1.03 0.84
C TRP A 66 -11.84 -0.20 1.47
N ASN A 67 -12.34 -1.10 0.61
CA ASN A 67 -13.02 -2.32 1.02
C ASN A 67 -12.07 -3.49 1.30
N VAL A 68 -10.79 -3.38 0.95
CA VAL A 68 -9.75 -4.35 1.26
C VAL A 68 -9.06 -3.90 2.55
N LEU A 69 -9.45 -4.52 3.66
CA LEU A 69 -9.09 -4.04 5.00
C LEU A 69 -7.57 -3.91 5.21
N SER A 70 -6.78 -4.79 4.59
CA SER A 70 -5.33 -4.74 4.70
C SER A 70 -4.65 -3.63 3.88
N GLN A 71 -5.36 -3.03 2.92
CA GLN A 71 -4.83 -2.02 2.01
C GLN A 71 -5.62 -0.70 2.07
N ARG A 72 -6.54 -0.56 3.03
CA ARG A 72 -7.45 0.59 3.15
C ARG A 72 -6.72 1.94 3.11
N TYR A 73 -5.55 2.01 3.75
CA TYR A 73 -4.71 3.20 3.86
C TYR A 73 -3.39 3.09 3.08
N ALA A 74 -3.33 2.20 2.10
CA ALA A 74 -2.17 2.07 1.23
C ALA A 74 -2.06 3.27 0.27
N TYR A 75 -0.82 3.62 -0.04
CA TYR A 75 -0.45 4.69 -0.95
C TYR A 75 0.37 4.14 -2.11
N ASP A 76 0.09 4.64 -3.31
CA ASP A 76 0.93 4.44 -4.48
C ASP A 76 1.60 5.76 -4.83
N PHE A 77 2.93 5.75 -4.82
CA PHE A 77 3.76 6.89 -5.15
C PHE A 77 4.52 6.65 -6.46
N LEU A 78 4.45 7.61 -7.38
CA LEU A 78 5.31 7.65 -8.57
C LEU A 78 5.73 9.10 -8.85
N ILE A 79 6.57 9.33 -9.85
CA ILE A 79 7.01 10.69 -10.20
C ILE A 79 6.26 11.14 -11.45
N LEU A 80 5.53 12.25 -11.36
CA LEU A 80 5.01 12.96 -12.53
C LEU A 80 5.87 14.19 -12.83
N ASP A 81 6.07 14.47 -14.11
CA ASP A 81 6.57 15.77 -14.56
C ASP A 81 5.48 16.86 -14.46
N GLU A 82 5.85 18.11 -14.77
CA GLU A 82 4.92 19.25 -14.74
C GLU A 82 3.76 19.11 -15.75
N ASN A 83 3.89 18.25 -16.77
CA ASN A 83 2.87 17.98 -17.76
C ASN A 83 1.92 16.83 -17.34
N GLY A 84 2.16 16.19 -16.20
CA GLY A 84 1.38 15.06 -15.71
C GLY A 84 1.78 13.72 -16.35
N GLN A 85 3.01 13.58 -16.87
CA GLN A 85 3.51 12.32 -17.43
C GLN A 85 4.41 11.60 -16.42
N SER A 86 4.28 10.27 -16.33
CA SER A 86 5.11 9.42 -15.46
C SER A 86 6.40 8.91 -16.12
N TYR A 87 6.57 9.14 -17.42
CA TYR A 87 7.67 8.64 -18.23
C TYR A 87 8.01 9.60 -19.38
N THR A 88 9.16 9.34 -20.03
CA THR A 88 9.58 9.99 -21.28
C THR A 88 9.92 8.93 -22.34
N GLY A 89 9.47 9.11 -23.58
CA GLY A 89 9.73 8.14 -24.65
C GLY A 89 8.76 6.95 -24.66
N ASP A 90 9.28 5.74 -24.87
CA ASP A 90 8.47 4.51 -25.01
C ASP A 90 8.00 4.00 -23.63
N LYS A 91 6.67 3.98 -23.42
CA LYS A 91 6.04 3.49 -22.18
C LYS A 91 6.23 2.00 -21.89
N THR A 92 6.68 1.21 -22.85
CA THR A 92 6.92 -0.22 -22.64
C THR A 92 8.30 -0.49 -22.02
N VAL A 93 9.15 0.53 -21.96
CA VAL A 93 10.52 0.45 -21.42
C VAL A 93 10.54 1.00 -19.99
N LEU A 94 10.88 0.16 -19.02
CA LEU A 94 10.88 0.52 -17.59
C LEU A 94 11.77 1.73 -17.27
N GLN A 95 12.93 1.82 -17.92
CA GLN A 95 13.92 2.88 -17.71
C GLN A 95 13.43 4.27 -18.12
N ASN A 96 12.35 4.35 -18.90
CA ASN A 96 11.75 5.61 -19.31
C ASN A 96 10.89 6.25 -18.23
N TYR A 97 10.52 5.50 -17.17
CA TYR A 97 9.73 6.02 -16.05
C TYR A 97 10.62 6.75 -15.05
N TYR A 98 10.20 7.94 -14.65
CA TYR A 98 11.01 8.83 -13.81
C TYR A 98 11.35 8.26 -12.42
N CYS A 99 10.47 7.41 -11.89
CA CYS A 99 10.61 6.74 -10.60
C CYS A 99 11.38 5.41 -10.66
N TYR A 100 11.50 4.75 -11.82
CA TYR A 100 12.16 3.45 -11.90
C TYR A 100 13.64 3.56 -11.52
N GLY A 101 14.11 2.66 -10.65
CA GLY A 101 15.47 2.67 -10.13
C GLY A 101 15.78 3.74 -9.08
N ARG A 102 14.80 4.57 -8.67
CA ARG A 102 15.00 5.56 -7.59
C ARG A 102 15.14 4.89 -6.23
N GLU A 103 15.90 5.52 -5.33
CA GLU A 103 16.13 5.01 -3.98
C GLU A 103 14.84 4.94 -3.15
N VAL A 104 14.65 3.80 -2.50
CA VAL A 104 13.61 3.58 -1.49
C VAL A 104 14.24 3.59 -0.11
N LEU A 105 13.65 4.34 0.81
CA LEU A 105 14.17 4.62 2.14
C LEU A 105 13.33 3.96 3.23
N ALA A 106 13.96 3.61 4.34
CA ALA A 106 13.25 3.24 5.56
C ALA A 106 12.43 4.45 6.07
N PRO A 107 11.10 4.33 6.24
CA PRO A 107 10.20 5.44 6.61
C PRO A 107 10.30 5.81 8.09
N ALA A 108 10.81 4.90 8.91
CA ALA A 108 11.11 5.10 10.31
C ALA A 108 12.17 4.08 10.75
N ASP A 109 12.71 4.29 11.94
CA ASP A 109 13.56 3.31 12.61
C ASP A 109 12.80 1.99 12.80
N GLY A 110 13.46 0.86 12.61
CA GLY A 110 12.80 -0.43 12.73
C GLY A 110 13.69 -1.62 12.43
N VAL A 111 13.12 -2.81 12.56
CA VAL A 111 13.79 -4.09 12.29
C VAL A 111 13.15 -4.73 11.06
N VAL A 112 13.99 -5.21 10.14
CA VAL A 112 13.53 -5.99 8.98
C VAL A 112 13.04 -7.35 9.45
N ILE A 113 11.76 -7.64 9.25
CA ILE A 113 11.16 -8.91 9.70
C ILE A 113 11.00 -9.88 8.54
N ASP A 114 10.72 -9.37 7.34
CA ASP A 114 10.55 -10.19 6.14
C ASP A 114 10.92 -9.39 4.88
N TYR A 115 11.28 -10.10 3.81
CA TYR A 115 11.39 -9.54 2.48
C TYR A 115 11.27 -10.63 1.40
N LYS A 116 10.86 -10.21 0.20
CA LYS A 116 10.96 -11.03 -1.01
C LYS A 116 11.78 -10.29 -2.06
N ASP A 117 12.73 -10.98 -2.66
CA ASP A 117 13.53 -10.47 -3.78
C ASP A 117 13.57 -11.47 -4.96
N GLY A 118 14.03 -11.00 -6.12
CA GLY A 118 14.29 -11.77 -7.32
C GLY A 118 13.07 -12.03 -8.22
N LEU A 119 11.88 -11.54 -7.86
CA LEU A 119 10.73 -11.55 -8.77
C LEU A 119 10.96 -10.51 -9.86
N LYS A 120 10.81 -10.91 -11.12
CA LYS A 120 11.00 -10.02 -12.27
C LYS A 120 9.97 -8.90 -12.25
N ASP A 121 10.33 -7.77 -12.86
CA ASP A 121 9.39 -6.71 -13.14
C ASP A 121 8.28 -7.19 -14.09
N SER A 122 7.06 -6.72 -13.83
CA SER A 122 5.90 -7.01 -14.66
C SER A 122 6.01 -6.28 -15.98
N GLN A 123 5.52 -6.91 -17.05
CA GLN A 123 5.47 -6.29 -18.37
C GLN A 123 4.45 -5.15 -18.40
N ILE A 124 4.82 -4.04 -19.03
CA ILE A 124 3.91 -2.90 -19.24
C ILE A 124 3.19 -3.11 -20.56
N ILE A 125 1.95 -3.58 -20.50
CA ILE A 125 1.13 -3.90 -21.68
C ILE A 125 0.48 -2.63 -22.28
N GLY A 126 0.70 -1.47 -21.65
CA GLY A 126 0.28 -0.15 -22.17
C GLY A 126 -1.24 0.11 -22.13
N SER A 127 -2.05 -0.91 -21.83
CA SER A 127 -3.50 -0.85 -21.59
C SER A 127 -3.86 -0.65 -20.11
N GLY A 128 -2.87 -0.65 -19.23
CA GLY A 128 -3.06 -0.65 -17.77
C GLY A 128 -3.34 -2.04 -17.17
N ALA A 129 -3.38 -3.09 -17.99
CA ALA A 129 -3.50 -4.47 -17.50
C ALA A 129 -2.22 -4.92 -16.79
N THR A 130 -2.38 -5.66 -15.69
CA THR A 130 -1.28 -6.29 -14.96
C THR A 130 -0.97 -7.68 -15.54
N ASP A 131 0.25 -8.16 -15.30
CA ASP A 131 0.73 -9.45 -15.81
C ASP A 131 -0.09 -10.62 -15.22
N PRO A 132 -0.76 -11.47 -16.01
CA PRO A 132 -1.59 -12.56 -15.49
C PRO A 132 -0.78 -13.66 -14.77
N TRP A 133 0.55 -13.66 -14.89
CA TRP A 133 1.43 -14.69 -14.32
C TRP A 133 2.06 -14.28 -12.98
N ILE A 134 1.61 -13.16 -12.39
CA ILE A 134 2.08 -12.70 -11.08
C ILE A 134 1.77 -13.75 -10.01
N LYS A 135 2.83 -14.23 -9.34
CA LYS A 135 2.74 -15.21 -8.25
C LYS A 135 2.46 -14.58 -6.90
N ASP A 136 2.90 -13.34 -6.70
CA ASP A 136 2.74 -12.57 -5.48
C ASP A 136 2.39 -11.13 -5.85
N ILE A 137 1.21 -10.68 -5.45
CA ILE A 137 0.71 -9.34 -5.82
C ILE A 137 1.60 -8.22 -5.27
N ARG A 138 2.37 -8.47 -4.21
CA ARG A 138 3.33 -7.51 -3.65
C ARG A 138 4.58 -7.33 -4.52
N GLY A 139 4.90 -8.31 -5.37
CA GLY A 139 6.19 -8.36 -6.04
C GLY A 139 7.34 -8.53 -5.06
N ASN A 140 8.47 -7.87 -5.32
CA ASN A 140 9.54 -7.74 -4.35
C ASN A 140 9.12 -6.71 -3.28
N TYR A 141 9.30 -7.04 -2.01
CA TYR A 141 8.86 -6.19 -0.91
C TYR A 141 9.80 -6.28 0.30
N ILE A 142 9.70 -5.29 1.17
CA ILE A 142 10.34 -5.27 2.50
C ILE A 142 9.26 -5.00 3.54
N LEU A 143 9.28 -5.77 4.62
CA LEU A 143 8.46 -5.57 5.82
C LEU A 143 9.37 -5.14 7.00
N LEU A 144 9.08 -3.97 7.56
CA LEU A 144 9.76 -3.42 8.74
C LEU A 144 8.80 -3.39 9.92
N LYS A 145 9.24 -3.84 11.09
CA LYS A 145 8.55 -3.61 12.36
C LYS A 145 9.12 -2.39 13.04
N HIS A 146 8.26 -1.45 13.40
CA HIS A 146 8.63 -0.20 14.07
C HIS A 146 8.22 -0.18 15.54
N ALA A 147 7.02 -0.70 15.83
CA ALA A 147 6.50 -0.87 17.18
C ALA A 147 5.54 -2.07 17.23
N GLU A 148 5.02 -2.37 18.42
CA GLU A 148 3.96 -3.36 18.57
C GLU A 148 2.73 -2.94 17.74
N LYS A 149 2.29 -3.82 16.84
CA LYS A 149 1.20 -3.57 15.87
C LYS A 149 1.44 -2.38 14.92
N GLU A 150 2.70 -2.07 14.60
CA GLU A 150 3.01 -1.10 13.55
C GLU A 150 4.16 -1.60 12.67
N TYR A 151 3.78 -2.01 11.47
CA TYR A 151 4.69 -2.52 10.46
C TYR A 151 4.54 -1.72 9.18
N SER A 152 5.64 -1.30 8.55
CA SER A 152 5.59 -0.76 7.19
C SER A 152 5.85 -1.86 6.17
N LEU A 153 5.02 -1.93 5.14
CA LEU A 153 5.25 -2.75 3.96
C LEU A 153 5.51 -1.84 2.76
N ILE A 154 6.63 -2.07 2.08
CA ILE A 154 7.01 -1.39 0.84
C ILE A 154 7.15 -2.44 -0.26
N ALA A 155 6.39 -2.29 -1.34
CA ALA A 155 6.23 -3.30 -2.40
C ALA A 155 6.61 -2.75 -3.77
N HIS A 156 6.52 -3.60 -4.80
CA HIS A 156 6.88 -3.32 -6.19
C HIS A 156 8.36 -2.93 -6.39
N LEU A 157 9.24 -3.46 -5.54
CA LEU A 157 10.67 -3.14 -5.57
C LEU A 157 11.38 -3.76 -6.78
N MET A 158 12.48 -3.14 -7.19
CA MET A 158 13.29 -3.58 -8.32
C MET A 158 13.97 -4.92 -8.00
N PRO A 159 13.96 -5.91 -8.91
CA PRO A 159 14.59 -7.21 -8.69
C PRO A 159 16.08 -7.08 -8.37
N GLY A 160 16.54 -7.74 -7.31
CA GLY A 160 17.94 -7.76 -6.87
C GLY A 160 18.41 -6.46 -6.22
N SER A 161 17.49 -5.55 -5.88
CA SER A 161 17.84 -4.23 -5.33
C SER A 161 17.82 -4.14 -3.80
N ILE A 162 17.32 -5.18 -3.09
CA ILE A 162 17.17 -5.14 -1.63
C ILE A 162 18.53 -5.09 -0.94
N ARG A 163 18.74 -4.09 -0.08
CA ARG A 163 20.03 -3.77 0.58
C ARG A 163 20.06 -4.12 2.07
N VAL A 164 19.10 -4.91 2.53
CA VAL A 164 18.93 -5.25 3.94
C VAL A 164 18.74 -6.75 4.14
N LYS A 165 18.90 -7.20 5.39
CA LYS A 165 18.71 -8.60 5.78
C LYS A 165 17.68 -8.72 6.89
N ILE A 166 16.99 -9.85 6.97
CA ILE A 166 16.08 -10.17 8.09
C ILE A 166 16.86 -10.06 9.42
N GLY A 167 16.24 -9.46 10.42
CA GLY A 167 16.82 -9.17 11.73
C GLY A 167 17.65 -7.88 11.80
N GLN A 168 17.93 -7.23 10.65
CA GLN A 168 18.72 -6.01 10.64
C GLN A 168 17.91 -4.81 11.15
N TYR A 169 18.48 -4.07 12.10
CA TYR A 169 18.00 -2.74 12.45
C TYR A 169 18.34 -1.71 11.36
N VAL A 170 17.38 -0.86 11.00
CA VAL A 170 17.56 0.25 10.05
C VAL A 170 17.11 1.55 10.71
N ARG A 171 17.84 2.63 10.43
CA ARG A 171 17.43 3.99 10.79
C ARG A 171 16.58 4.58 9.68
N ARG A 172 15.64 5.47 10.04
CA ARG A 172 14.89 6.31 9.10
C ARG A 172 15.84 6.93 8.07
N GLY A 173 15.44 6.93 6.81
CA GLY A 173 16.21 7.51 5.71
C GLY A 173 17.32 6.61 5.17
N LYS A 174 17.61 5.46 5.78
CA LYS A 174 18.53 4.47 5.19
C LYS A 174 17.93 3.96 3.87
N CYS A 175 18.73 3.96 2.80
CA CYS A 175 18.31 3.32 1.56
C CYS A 175 18.27 1.78 1.75
N ILE A 176 17.12 1.18 1.42
CA ILE A 176 16.83 -0.23 1.65
C ILE A 176 16.52 -1.01 0.37
N ALA A 177 16.15 -0.34 -0.72
CA ALA A 177 15.90 -0.93 -2.04
C ALA A 177 15.87 0.15 -3.13
N LEU A 178 15.56 -0.26 -4.37
CA LEU A 178 15.22 0.64 -5.47
C LEU A 178 13.76 0.41 -5.92
N CYS A 179 13.11 1.45 -6.44
CA CYS A 179 11.78 1.40 -7.03
C CYS A 179 11.80 0.55 -8.30
N GLY A 180 10.84 -0.37 -8.43
CA GLY A 180 10.72 -1.26 -9.57
C GLY A 180 9.31 -1.27 -10.15
N ASN A 181 8.93 -2.41 -10.72
CA ASN A 181 7.61 -2.69 -11.29
C ASN A 181 7.20 -4.16 -11.08
N SER A 182 7.76 -4.85 -10.08
CA SER A 182 7.43 -6.25 -9.80
C SER A 182 6.05 -6.41 -9.14
N GLY A 183 5.40 -7.56 -9.31
CA GLY A 183 4.10 -7.83 -8.70
C GLY A 183 2.93 -7.22 -9.48
N ASN A 184 1.80 -6.96 -8.80
CA ASN A 184 0.58 -6.45 -9.42
C ASN A 184 0.65 -4.96 -9.72
N SER A 185 1.55 -4.61 -10.64
CA SER A 185 1.89 -3.25 -11.05
C SER A 185 1.69 -3.09 -12.55
N SER A 186 1.05 -1.97 -12.94
CA SER A 186 0.85 -1.57 -14.34
C SER A 186 1.91 -0.59 -14.85
N GLU A 187 2.59 0.10 -13.95
CA GLU A 187 3.71 1.00 -14.22
C GLU A 187 4.58 1.19 -12.96
N PRO A 188 5.87 1.55 -13.09
CA PRO A 188 6.76 1.73 -11.94
C PRO A 188 6.19 2.69 -10.87
N HIS A 189 6.12 2.20 -9.64
CA HIS A 189 5.66 2.98 -8.48
C HIS A 189 6.10 2.29 -7.17
N ILE A 190 5.93 2.98 -6.06
CA ILE A 190 6.07 2.43 -4.71
C ILE A 190 4.71 2.28 -4.08
N HIS A 191 4.31 1.03 -3.79
CA HIS A 191 3.22 0.74 -2.86
C HIS A 191 3.75 0.81 -1.44
N PHE A 192 3.08 1.58 -0.59
CA PHE A 192 3.45 1.78 0.80
C PHE A 192 2.22 1.73 1.71
N GLN A 193 2.32 0.97 2.79
CA GLN A 193 1.29 0.93 3.82
C GLN A 193 1.86 0.71 5.21
N ILE A 194 1.12 1.14 6.23
CA ILE A 194 1.30 0.70 7.61
C ILE A 194 0.20 -0.32 7.93
N GLN A 195 0.56 -1.40 8.63
CA GLN A 195 -0.33 -2.50 8.98
C GLN A 195 -0.12 -2.97 10.42
N ASP A 196 -1.16 -3.52 11.04
CA ASP A 196 -1.19 -3.89 12.46
C ASP A 196 -0.59 -5.25 12.81
N GLY A 197 0.00 -5.93 11.82
CA GLY A 197 0.60 -7.26 11.92
C GLY A 197 1.52 -7.55 10.74
N GLU A 198 2.06 -8.77 10.67
CA GLU A 198 3.06 -9.15 9.66
C GLU A 198 2.44 -9.51 8.31
N SER A 199 1.23 -10.07 8.32
CA SER A 199 0.57 -10.57 7.12
C SER A 199 -0.02 -9.43 6.30
N PHE A 200 0.45 -9.26 5.07
CA PHE A 200 -0.12 -8.33 4.10
C PHE A 200 -1.60 -8.62 3.77
N PHE A 201 -2.03 -9.87 3.88
CA PHE A 201 -3.38 -10.28 3.47
C PHE A 201 -4.42 -10.14 4.58
N THR A 202 -4.00 -10.21 5.84
CA THR A 202 -4.93 -10.33 6.97
C THR A 202 -4.77 -9.26 8.04
N SER A 203 -3.63 -8.54 8.07
CA SER A 203 -3.43 -7.43 9.01
C SER A 203 -4.20 -6.21 8.52
N ALA A 204 -4.86 -5.50 9.42
CA ALA A 204 -5.59 -4.28 9.07
C ALA A 204 -4.60 -3.17 8.67
N GLY A 205 -4.93 -2.44 7.60
CA GLY A 205 -4.22 -1.23 7.24
C GLY A 205 -4.47 -0.14 8.29
N LEU A 206 -3.44 0.64 8.59
CA LEU A 206 -3.45 1.69 9.59
C LEU A 206 -3.31 3.06 8.91
N PRO A 207 -4.03 4.10 9.37
CA PRO A 207 -3.82 5.46 8.91
C PRO A 207 -2.37 5.89 9.11
N VAL A 208 -1.80 6.54 8.09
CA VAL A 208 -0.42 7.03 8.14
C VAL A 208 -0.41 8.52 8.45
N ARG A 209 0.37 8.92 9.45
CA ARG A 209 0.72 10.32 9.70
C ARG A 209 2.20 10.53 9.41
N PHE A 210 2.47 11.38 8.43
CA PHE A 210 3.83 11.80 8.09
C PHE A 210 4.26 13.00 8.94
N LYS A 211 5.57 13.26 9.01
CA LYS A 211 6.12 14.46 9.64
C LYS A 211 7.28 15.01 8.85
N ASN A 212 7.47 16.33 8.96
CA ASN A 212 8.51 17.07 8.25
C ASN A 212 8.43 16.85 6.74
N ILE A 213 7.21 16.95 6.21
CA ILE A 213 6.94 16.87 4.78
C ILE A 213 6.29 18.17 4.32
N GLU A 214 6.36 18.39 3.01
CA GLU A 214 5.62 19.42 2.31
C GLU A 214 4.76 18.76 1.24
N ALA A 215 3.66 19.42 0.90
CA ALA A 215 2.75 18.96 -0.12
C ALA A 215 2.14 20.14 -0.87
N GLU A 216 1.88 19.94 -2.16
CA GLU A 216 1.16 20.88 -3.02
C GLU A 216 0.33 20.10 -4.04
N LEU A 217 -0.63 20.74 -4.71
CA LEU A 217 -1.40 20.09 -5.77
C LEU A 217 -0.47 19.72 -6.94
N ALA A 218 -0.56 18.48 -7.41
CA ALA A 218 0.27 18.00 -8.50
C ALA A 218 -0.12 18.69 -9.83
N ALA A 219 0.78 19.45 -10.44
CA ALA A 219 0.51 20.15 -11.70
C ALA A 219 0.00 19.18 -12.79
N ASN A 220 -1.01 19.61 -13.56
CA ASN A 220 -1.61 18.83 -14.63
C ASN A 220 -2.11 17.42 -14.24
N TYR A 221 -2.37 17.16 -12.95
CA TYR A 221 -2.76 15.82 -12.46
C TYR A 221 -3.97 15.21 -13.18
N LYS A 222 -4.95 16.03 -13.60
CA LYS A 222 -6.13 15.55 -14.34
C LYS A 222 -5.81 14.91 -15.69
N LYS A 223 -4.63 15.19 -16.27
CA LYS A 223 -4.16 14.52 -17.50
C LYS A 223 -3.70 13.09 -17.21
N PHE A 224 -3.17 12.85 -16.01
CA PHE A 224 -2.78 11.52 -15.53
C PHE A 224 -3.99 10.73 -15.03
N ASP A 225 -4.83 11.36 -14.19
CA ASP A 225 -5.98 10.72 -13.56
C ASP A 225 -7.24 11.60 -13.62
N SER A 226 -8.24 11.09 -14.35
CA SER A 226 -9.51 11.79 -14.57
C SER A 226 -10.33 12.02 -13.29
N ARG A 227 -10.05 11.30 -12.20
CA ARG A 227 -10.69 11.51 -10.89
C ARG A 227 -10.33 12.87 -10.29
N GLY A 228 -9.20 13.46 -10.69
CA GLY A 228 -8.74 14.77 -10.23
C GLY A 228 -8.49 14.89 -8.72
N TYR A 229 -8.38 16.14 -8.25
CA TYR A 229 -8.13 16.48 -6.85
C TYR A 229 -9.37 16.33 -5.96
N VAL A 230 -9.13 16.31 -4.66
CA VAL A 230 -10.17 16.50 -3.66
C VAL A 230 -10.34 18.00 -3.40
N GLU A 231 -11.46 18.57 -3.83
CA GLU A 231 -11.79 19.99 -3.60
C GLU A 231 -11.96 20.33 -2.12
N GLY A 232 -11.54 21.55 -1.74
CA GLY A 232 -11.77 22.12 -0.41
C GLY A 232 -10.95 21.51 0.72
N ARG A 233 -9.93 20.69 0.42
CA ARG A 233 -9.05 20.08 1.43
C ARG A 233 -7.73 20.83 1.54
N GLU A 234 -7.38 21.21 2.76
CA GLU A 234 -6.10 21.83 3.10
C GLU A 234 -5.15 20.80 3.72
N PHE A 235 -3.86 20.94 3.43
CA PHE A 235 -2.83 20.05 3.95
C PHE A 235 -2.45 20.45 5.38
N ASP A 236 -2.65 19.54 6.34
CA ASP A 236 -2.41 19.79 7.77
C ASP A 236 -0.94 19.58 8.19
N GLY A 237 -0.04 19.31 7.24
CA GLY A 237 1.36 19.00 7.51
C GLY A 237 1.67 17.52 7.77
N ALA A 238 0.67 16.63 7.82
CA ALA A 238 0.85 15.24 8.23
C ALA A 238 0.06 14.21 7.41
N VAL A 239 -1.20 14.50 7.06
CA VAL A 239 -2.09 13.59 6.34
C VAL A 239 -2.12 13.99 4.87
N VAL A 240 -1.84 13.03 3.99
CA VAL A 240 -1.74 13.25 2.54
C VAL A 240 -2.76 12.40 1.79
N TRP A 241 -3.02 12.74 0.54
CA TRP A 241 -4.01 12.05 -0.29
C TRP A 241 -3.65 12.17 -1.77
N ARG A 242 -4.31 11.34 -2.58
CA ARG A 242 -4.20 11.33 -4.04
C ARG A 242 -4.30 12.73 -4.66
N GLY A 243 -3.40 13.01 -5.60
CA GLY A 243 -3.34 14.25 -6.37
C GLY A 243 -2.41 15.31 -5.79
N LEU A 244 -1.65 14.98 -4.75
CA LEU A 244 -0.60 15.84 -4.20
C LEU A 244 0.78 15.44 -4.74
N PHE A 245 1.61 16.45 -5.02
CA PHE A 245 3.06 16.32 -4.90
C PHE A 245 3.44 16.34 -3.43
N VAL A 246 4.37 15.49 -3.02
CA VAL A 246 4.86 15.37 -1.65
C VAL A 246 6.37 15.14 -1.60
N TRP A 247 7.04 15.73 -0.61
CA TRP A 247 8.48 15.53 -0.36
C TRP A 247 8.84 15.69 1.12
N ASN A 248 9.91 15.03 1.54
CA ASN A 248 10.51 15.27 2.85
C ASN A 248 11.18 16.66 2.86
N LYS A 249 10.95 17.46 3.91
CA LYS A 249 11.68 18.71 4.14
C LYS A 249 13.17 18.41 4.28
N GLN A 250 14.03 19.23 3.68
CA GLN A 250 15.46 19.13 3.94
C GLN A 250 15.71 19.51 5.40
N VAL A 251 16.47 18.67 6.11
CA VAL A 251 17.01 19.04 7.40
C VAL A 251 18.11 20.05 7.10
N VAL A 252 17.88 21.32 7.41
CA VAL A 252 18.96 22.30 7.47
C VAL A 252 19.80 21.87 8.66
N GLU A 253 20.97 21.28 8.42
CA GLU A 253 21.96 21.12 9.48
C GLU A 253 22.40 22.54 9.85
N GLU A 254 21.93 23.03 11.00
CA GLU A 254 22.57 24.17 11.64
C GLU A 254 24.01 23.73 11.94
N ASN A 255 24.96 24.21 11.13
CA ASN A 255 26.38 24.14 11.45
C ASN A 255 26.55 24.78 12.83
N THR A 256 26.71 23.93 13.83
CA THR A 256 27.22 24.35 15.14
C THR A 256 28.73 24.39 14.98
N ASP A 257 29.22 25.56 14.57
CA ASP A 257 30.63 25.94 14.65
C ASP A 257 31.11 26.00 16.12
#